data_AF-A0A960BSX5-F1
#
_entry.id   AF-A0A960BSX5-F1
#
_cell.length_a   1.000
_cell.length_b   1.000
_cell.length_c   1.000
_cell.angle_alpha   90.00
_cell.angle_beta   90.00
_cell.angle_gamma   90.00
#
_symmetry.space_group_name_H-M   'P 1'
#
loop_
_entity.id
_entity.type
_entity.pdbx_description
1 polymer ?
#
loop_
_entity_poly.entity_id
_entity_poly.type
_entity_poly.pdbx_seq_one_letter_code
_entity_poly.pdbx_strand_id
1 'polypeptide(L)'
;MATLTEEPTLVHDEPRPLPKVFSLRFSGVGLWFAALFFAFSLFPSLLPRAGYVQGIASGITIAIGYLIGVGLQTLWRYLQIPSPRPSITKWLKIVAYVLVGLIVVSAIWQYVGWQNEVRRIFSKDPISPAAWPVIVLVTVVVAAIILIVARSLRKLAAWGTRLLGRILPPRLAQLISVVVIVALLWTLVTGVLVRGFFDGANAMFSVRDTATSEGTVQTTSTLRSGGPESLVTWESLGRKGRDFTGTGPTVEQINEFTGGGAVEPIRVYVGLDTEPTLQGRADLLLEELKRTGAFDREVLVVATTTGTGFLDPMAVDPVEYMWNGDTAIAGVQYSFLPSWISLLADQQAVKETSRTVFNTVHDYWSTLPEDSRPDLYLYGLSLGSYGVESILNSISLVNEPIDGAFMSGPPFVNPLHNEIEG
;
A
#
# COMPACT_ATOMS: atom_id res chain seq x y z
N MET A 1 75.01 22.55 28.73
CA MET A 1 74.63 23.79 28.02
C MET A 1 73.87 23.37 26.76
N ALA A 2 72.58 23.73 26.70
CA ALA A 2 71.65 23.70 25.56
C ALA A 2 71.41 22.37 24.79
N THR A 3 70.35 21.68 25.22
CA THR A 3 69.41 20.93 24.36
C THR A 3 68.64 21.92 23.47
N LEU A 4 68.61 21.71 22.16
CA LEU A 4 67.65 22.35 21.25
C LEU A 4 66.78 21.27 20.61
N THR A 5 65.57 21.17 21.14
CA THR A 5 64.42 20.42 20.63
C THR A 5 63.92 21.07 19.34
N GLU A 6 63.89 20.32 18.24
CA GLU A 6 63.06 20.67 17.09
C GLU A 6 61.59 20.48 17.47
N GLU A 7 60.82 21.56 17.46
CA GLU A 7 59.36 21.51 17.58
C GLU A 7 58.75 20.91 16.32
N PRO A 8 57.78 19.98 16.42
CA PRO A 8 57.04 19.52 15.26
C PRO A 8 56.06 20.62 14.85
N THR A 9 56.27 21.19 13.66
CA THR A 9 55.31 22.08 12.99
C THR A 9 53.97 21.37 12.85
N LEU A 10 53.00 21.74 13.69
CA LEU A 10 51.60 21.35 13.55
C LEU A 10 51.05 21.98 12.26
N VAL A 11 50.95 21.16 11.21
CA VAL A 11 50.23 21.52 10.00
C VAL A 11 48.76 21.74 10.39
N HIS A 12 48.36 23.01 10.47
CA HIS A 12 46.95 23.37 10.57
C HIS A 12 46.25 22.89 9.27
N ASP A 13 45.54 21.77 9.38
CA ASP A 13 44.73 21.20 8.30
C ASP A 13 43.60 22.20 7.99
N GLU A 14 43.74 22.99 6.92
CA GLU A 14 42.72 23.96 6.53
C GLU A 14 41.35 23.27 6.40
N PRO A 15 40.25 23.90 6.86
CA PRO A 15 38.93 23.28 6.82
C PRO A 15 38.50 23.03 5.37
N ARG A 16 38.54 21.75 4.94
CA ARG A 16 38.10 21.30 3.61
C ARG A 16 36.79 21.97 3.22
N PRO A 17 36.65 22.56 2.01
CA PRO A 17 35.46 23.31 1.61
C PRO A 17 34.18 22.46 1.67
N LEU A 18 33.04 23.10 1.94
CA LEU A 18 31.76 22.39 2.01
C LEU A 18 31.44 21.75 0.65
N PRO A 19 30.82 20.56 0.63
CA PRO A 19 30.36 19.95 -0.61
C PRO A 19 29.38 20.88 -1.33
N LYS A 20 29.63 21.13 -2.63
CA LYS A 20 28.75 21.94 -3.48
C LYS A 20 27.53 21.12 -3.92
N VAL A 21 26.33 21.63 -3.63
CA VAL A 21 25.04 20.97 -3.97
C VAL A 21 24.86 20.85 -5.49
N PHE A 22 25.20 21.90 -6.24
CA PHE A 22 25.05 21.94 -7.71
C PHE A 22 26.32 21.52 -8.46
N SER A 23 27.14 20.64 -7.91
CA SER A 23 28.34 20.16 -8.61
C SER A 23 28.00 19.25 -9.79
N LEU A 24 28.58 19.49 -10.97
CA LEU A 24 28.46 18.61 -12.14
C LEU A 24 29.48 17.45 -12.11
N ARG A 25 30.07 17.16 -10.95
CA ARG A 25 31.02 16.06 -10.76
C ARG A 25 30.27 14.81 -10.30
N PHE A 26 30.40 13.73 -11.06
CA PHE A 26 29.75 12.45 -10.79
C PHE A 26 30.77 11.33 -10.65
N SER A 27 30.45 10.31 -9.86
CA SER A 27 31.24 9.08 -9.81
C SER A 27 31.01 8.27 -11.08
N GLY A 28 32.08 7.87 -11.77
CA GLY A 28 31.98 6.99 -12.93
C GLY A 28 31.40 5.60 -12.61
N VAL A 29 31.67 5.07 -11.41
CA VAL A 29 31.07 3.80 -10.93
C VAL A 29 29.60 4.03 -10.58
N GLY A 30 29.28 5.15 -9.93
CA GLY A 30 27.89 5.54 -9.66
C GLY A 30 27.07 5.65 -10.95
N LEU A 31 27.59 6.31 -11.98
CA LEU A 31 26.90 6.44 -13.28
C LEU A 31 26.72 5.09 -13.99
N TRP A 32 27.68 4.18 -13.85
CA TRP A 32 27.57 2.83 -14.41
C TRP A 32 26.40 2.07 -13.79
N PHE A 33 26.30 2.05 -12.45
CA PHE A 33 25.17 1.42 -11.77
C PHE A 33 23.85 2.15 -12.04
N ALA A 34 23.87 3.48 -12.15
CA ALA A 34 22.70 4.27 -12.50
C ALA A 34 22.13 3.85 -13.88
N ALA A 35 22.99 3.68 -14.88
CA ALA A 35 22.60 3.22 -16.21
C ALA A 35 22.07 1.77 -16.19
N LEU A 36 22.69 0.88 -15.42
CA LEU A 36 22.21 -0.49 -15.25
C LEU A 36 20.80 -0.52 -14.61
N PHE A 37 20.59 0.25 -13.55
CA PHE A 37 19.30 0.32 -12.86
C PHE A 37 18.21 0.99 -13.71
N PHE A 38 18.59 1.93 -14.58
CA PHE A 38 17.67 2.45 -15.60
C PHE A 38 17.22 1.35 -16.57
N ALA A 39 18.10 0.44 -16.98
CA ALA A 39 17.68 -0.68 -17.81
C ALA A 39 16.71 -1.62 -17.07
N PHE A 40 16.98 -1.91 -15.80
CA PHE A 40 16.09 -2.73 -14.97
C PHE A 40 14.72 -2.10 -14.75
N SER A 41 14.61 -0.77 -14.65
CA SER A 41 13.31 -0.10 -14.49
C SER A 41 12.38 -0.26 -15.69
N LEU A 42 12.96 -0.51 -16.88
CA LEU A 42 12.26 -0.70 -18.15
C LEU A 42 11.79 -2.14 -18.37
N PHE A 43 12.16 -3.08 -17.49
CA PHE A 43 11.71 -4.47 -17.59
C PHE A 43 10.18 -4.59 -17.43
N PRO A 44 9.58 -5.70 -17.89
CA PRO A 44 8.13 -5.92 -17.82
C PRO A 44 7.59 -5.72 -16.41
N SER A 45 6.45 -5.03 -16.29
CA SER A 45 5.73 -4.83 -15.03
C SER A 45 4.40 -5.56 -15.04
N LEU A 46 3.90 -5.95 -13.86
CA LEU A 46 2.58 -6.58 -13.72
C LEU A 46 1.43 -5.64 -14.09
N LEU A 47 1.63 -4.32 -13.93
CA LEU A 47 0.63 -3.31 -14.25
C LEU A 47 1.07 -2.45 -15.44
N PRO A 48 0.12 -2.00 -16.28
CA PRO A 48 0.40 -1.07 -17.36
C PRO A 48 0.80 0.30 -16.79
N ARG A 49 1.94 0.84 -17.22
CA ARG A 49 2.46 2.13 -16.74
C ARG A 49 2.22 3.23 -17.77
N ALA A 50 1.77 4.40 -17.31
CA ALA A 50 1.79 5.61 -18.11
C ALA A 50 3.24 6.14 -18.22
N GLY A 51 3.54 6.93 -19.26
CA GLY A 51 4.90 7.42 -19.52
C GLY A 51 5.50 8.22 -18.35
N TYR A 52 4.70 9.05 -17.69
CA TYR A 52 5.17 9.80 -16.51
C TYR A 52 5.43 8.87 -15.30
N VAL A 53 4.60 7.84 -15.09
CA VAL A 53 4.80 6.84 -14.02
C VAL A 53 6.10 6.07 -14.25
N GLN A 54 6.35 5.64 -15.48
CA GLN A 54 7.62 5.04 -15.86
C GLN A 54 8.79 5.99 -15.60
N GLY A 55 8.63 7.26 -15.99
CA GLY A 55 9.64 8.29 -15.76
C GLY A 55 10.03 8.44 -14.29
N ILE A 56 9.04 8.44 -13.39
CA ILE A 56 9.24 8.49 -11.93
C ILE A 56 9.99 7.25 -11.45
N ALA A 57 9.53 6.05 -11.82
CA ALA A 57 10.17 4.80 -11.44
C ALA A 57 11.63 4.72 -11.90
N SER A 58 11.90 5.12 -13.16
CA SER A 58 13.25 5.23 -13.72
C SER A 58 14.12 6.26 -12.98
N GLY A 59 13.57 7.40 -12.57
CA GLY A 59 14.32 8.41 -11.81
C GLY A 59 14.75 7.91 -10.42
N ILE A 60 13.85 7.22 -9.71
CA ILE A 60 14.12 6.63 -8.40
C ILE A 60 15.18 5.51 -8.51
N THR A 61 15.01 4.59 -9.45
CA THR A 61 15.93 3.47 -9.66
C THR A 61 17.32 3.93 -10.08
N ILE A 62 17.44 4.93 -10.95
CA ILE A 62 18.72 5.59 -11.28
C ILE A 62 19.40 6.12 -10.01
N ALA A 63 18.65 6.81 -9.14
CA ALA A 63 19.21 7.37 -7.92
C ALA A 63 19.70 6.28 -6.95
N ILE A 64 18.95 5.17 -6.82
CA ILE A 64 19.34 3.99 -6.03
C ILE A 64 20.61 3.37 -6.61
N GLY A 65 20.65 3.10 -7.91
CA GLY A 65 21.82 2.55 -8.60
C GLY A 65 23.05 3.46 -8.41
N TYR A 66 22.88 4.77 -8.59
CA TYR A 66 23.95 5.73 -8.34
C TYR A 66 24.47 5.69 -6.90
N LEU A 67 23.57 5.62 -5.92
CA LEU A 67 23.93 5.53 -4.50
C LEU A 67 24.73 4.25 -4.19
N ILE A 68 24.27 3.10 -4.69
CA ILE A 68 24.95 1.81 -4.55
C ILE A 68 26.35 1.89 -5.17
N GLY A 69 26.47 2.38 -6.40
CA GLY A 69 27.76 2.49 -7.08
C GLY A 69 28.74 3.42 -6.36
N VAL A 70 28.27 4.54 -5.81
CA VAL A 70 29.09 5.43 -4.98
C VAL A 70 29.48 4.75 -3.67
N GLY A 71 28.55 4.04 -3.02
CA GLY A 71 28.78 3.30 -1.78
C GLY A 71 29.85 2.23 -1.94
N LEU A 72 29.72 1.38 -2.97
CA LEU A 72 30.70 0.35 -3.31
C LEU A 72 32.07 0.94 -3.64
N GLN A 73 32.11 2.03 -4.43
CA GLN A 73 33.37 2.71 -4.71
C GLN A 73 34.02 3.29 -3.45
N THR A 74 33.22 3.81 -2.52
CA THR A 74 33.70 4.37 -1.26
C THR A 74 34.24 3.25 -0.36
N LEU A 75 33.52 2.13 -0.27
CA LEU A 75 33.93 0.96 0.48
C LEU A 75 35.22 0.35 -0.08
N TRP A 76 35.34 0.22 -1.41
CA TRP A 76 36.56 -0.26 -2.07
C TRP A 76 37.79 0.58 -1.69
N ARG A 77 37.64 1.91 -1.69
CA ARG A 77 38.71 2.84 -1.28
C ARG A 77 38.99 2.77 0.21
N TYR A 78 37.95 2.64 1.03
CA TYR A 78 38.06 2.53 2.48
C TYR A 78 38.84 1.27 2.89
N LEU A 79 38.54 0.13 2.25
CA LEU A 79 39.25 -1.14 2.44
C LEU A 79 40.64 -1.18 1.78
N GLN A 80 41.05 -0.08 1.12
CA GLN A 80 42.35 0.05 0.43
C GLN A 80 42.62 -1.09 -0.57
N ILE A 81 41.56 -1.64 -1.20
CA ILE A 81 41.72 -2.77 -2.11
C ILE A 81 42.56 -2.33 -3.31
N PRO A 82 43.67 -3.04 -3.62
CA PRO A 82 44.58 -2.66 -4.68
C PRO A 82 43.86 -2.55 -6.03
N SER A 83 44.17 -1.50 -6.78
CA SER A 83 43.68 -1.36 -8.15
C SER A 83 44.50 -2.26 -9.08
N PRO A 84 43.87 -3.02 -10.00
CA PRO A 84 44.60 -3.76 -11.02
C PRO A 84 45.49 -2.84 -11.87
N ARG A 85 46.48 -3.42 -12.57
CA ARG A 85 47.39 -2.68 -13.46
C ARG A 85 46.62 -1.70 -14.36
N PRO A 86 47.14 -0.48 -14.63
CA PRO A 86 46.39 0.56 -15.35
C PRO A 86 45.84 0.14 -16.71
N SER A 87 46.59 -0.69 -17.45
CA SER A 87 46.19 -1.27 -18.74
C SER A 87 44.98 -2.20 -18.61
N ILE A 88 44.96 -3.08 -17.61
CA ILE A 88 43.85 -4.00 -17.31
C ILE A 88 42.62 -3.20 -16.85
N THR A 89 42.81 -2.23 -15.97
CA THR A 89 41.73 -1.37 -15.46
C THR A 89 41.05 -0.56 -16.58
N LYS A 90 41.81 -0.11 -17.59
CA LYS A 90 41.25 0.56 -18.77
C LYS A 90 40.34 -0.37 -19.56
N TRP A 91 40.81 -1.58 -19.87
CA TRP A 91 40.03 -2.57 -20.61
C TRP A 91 38.78 -3.03 -19.85
N LEU A 92 38.89 -3.31 -18.56
CA LEU A 92 37.74 -3.69 -17.72
C LEU A 92 36.65 -2.60 -17.72
N LYS A 93 37.04 -1.32 -17.65
CA LYS A 93 36.08 -0.22 -17.75
C LYS A 93 35.39 -0.19 -19.11
N ILE A 94 36.14 -0.32 -20.21
CA ILE A 94 35.57 -0.33 -21.56
C ILE A 94 34.57 -1.48 -21.70
N VAL A 95 34.96 -2.70 -21.33
CA VAL A 95 34.08 -3.88 -21.38
C VAL A 95 32.82 -3.65 -20.53
N ALA A 96 32.97 -3.15 -19.30
CA ALA A 96 31.83 -2.86 -18.44
C ALA A 96 30.88 -1.81 -19.04
N TYR A 97 31.39 -0.72 -19.62
CA TYR A 97 30.56 0.30 -20.27
C TYR A 97 29.86 -0.23 -21.52
N VAL A 98 30.54 -1.06 -22.31
CA VAL A 98 29.94 -1.70 -23.51
C VAL A 98 28.81 -2.64 -23.08
N LEU A 99 29.03 -3.50 -22.08
CA LEU A 99 28.02 -4.43 -21.59
C LEU A 99 26.77 -3.69 -21.07
N VAL A 100 26.94 -2.66 -20.23
CA VAL A 100 25.81 -1.86 -19.76
C VAL A 100 25.14 -1.09 -20.90
N GLY A 101 25.91 -0.56 -21.85
CA GLY A 101 25.37 0.09 -23.03
C GLY A 101 24.46 -0.84 -23.84
N LEU A 102 24.90 -2.09 -24.06
CA LEU A 102 24.10 -3.11 -24.74
C LEU A 102 22.80 -3.44 -23.97
N ILE A 103 22.89 -3.60 -22.65
CA ILE A 103 21.72 -3.87 -21.79
C ILE A 103 20.71 -2.70 -21.86
N VAL A 104 21.19 -1.46 -21.76
CA VAL A 104 20.35 -0.25 -21.82
C VAL A 104 19.68 -0.12 -23.19
N VAL A 105 20.43 -0.26 -24.28
CA VAL A 105 19.89 -0.18 -25.64
C VAL A 105 18.84 -1.27 -25.87
N SER A 106 19.12 -2.50 -25.43
CA SER A 106 18.16 -3.61 -25.51
C SER A 106 16.88 -3.31 -24.71
N ALA A 107 16.99 -2.78 -23.50
CA ALA A 107 15.84 -2.46 -22.67
C ALA A 107 14.99 -1.33 -23.28
N ILE A 108 15.62 -0.29 -23.82
CA ILE A 108 14.94 0.80 -24.54
C ILE A 108 14.21 0.26 -25.77
N TRP A 109 14.84 -0.62 -26.55
CA TRP A 109 14.24 -1.21 -27.74
C TRP A 109 12.98 -2.03 -27.41
N GLN A 110 13.04 -2.84 -26.35
CA GLN A 110 11.98 -3.77 -26.00
C GLN A 110 10.82 -3.14 -25.19
N TYR A 111 11.08 -2.04 -24.49
CA TYR A 111 10.14 -1.44 -23.54
C TYR A 111 8.72 -1.22 -24.09
N VAL A 112 8.59 -0.66 -25.30
CA VAL A 112 7.27 -0.39 -25.91
C VAL A 112 6.51 -1.68 -26.19
N GLY A 113 7.22 -2.72 -26.65
CA GLY A 113 6.63 -4.04 -26.89
C GLY A 113 6.10 -4.66 -25.61
N TRP A 114 6.94 -4.71 -24.56
CA TRP A 114 6.56 -5.25 -23.25
C TRP A 114 5.38 -4.50 -22.62
N GLN A 115 5.36 -3.16 -22.71
CA GLN A 115 4.23 -2.39 -22.18
C GLN A 115 2.94 -2.61 -22.96
N ASN A 116 3.01 -2.80 -24.29
CA ASN A 116 1.83 -3.05 -25.11
C ASN A 116 1.24 -4.44 -24.92
N GLU A 117 2.06 -5.43 -24.57
CA GLU A 117 1.59 -6.76 -24.19
C GLU A 117 0.76 -6.70 -22.89
N VAL A 118 1.29 -6.05 -21.86
CA VAL A 118 0.56 -5.85 -20.58
C VAL A 118 -0.70 -5.00 -20.79
N ARG A 119 -0.61 -3.90 -21.54
CA ARG A 119 -1.79 -3.06 -21.83
C ARG A 119 -2.90 -3.82 -22.55
N ARG A 120 -2.56 -4.77 -23.42
CA ARG A 120 -3.53 -5.62 -24.10
C ARG A 120 -4.27 -6.55 -23.12
N ILE A 121 -3.55 -7.13 -22.15
CA ILE A 121 -4.16 -7.98 -21.10
C ILE A 121 -5.18 -7.18 -20.29
N PHE A 122 -4.88 -5.92 -20.01
CA PHE A 122 -5.76 -5.01 -19.24
C PHE A 122 -6.75 -4.21 -20.10
N SER A 123 -6.93 -4.55 -21.38
CA SER A 123 -7.81 -3.84 -22.32
C SER A 123 -7.59 -2.31 -22.35
N LYS A 124 -6.32 -1.88 -22.30
CA LYS A 124 -5.89 -0.48 -22.37
C LYS A 124 -5.30 -0.13 -23.73
N ASP A 125 -5.43 1.14 -24.10
CA ASP A 125 -4.84 1.68 -25.31
C ASP A 125 -3.31 1.48 -25.35
N PRO A 126 -2.74 1.16 -26.52
CA PRO A 126 -1.31 0.95 -26.67
C PRO A 126 -0.52 2.24 -26.40
N ILE A 127 0.66 2.09 -25.81
CA ILE A 127 1.64 3.17 -25.70
C ILE A 127 2.46 3.26 -26.98
N SER A 128 2.66 4.48 -27.47
CA SER A 128 3.50 4.75 -28.63
C SER A 128 4.93 5.13 -28.20
N PRO A 129 5.93 5.00 -29.09
CA PRO A 129 7.27 5.52 -28.86
C PRO A 129 7.32 7.03 -28.55
N ALA A 130 6.26 7.78 -28.85
CA ALA A 130 6.14 9.19 -28.50
C ALA A 130 6.06 9.44 -26.98
N ALA A 131 5.95 8.40 -26.16
CA ALA A 131 6.05 8.51 -24.71
C ALA A 131 7.48 8.77 -24.19
N TRP A 132 8.52 8.46 -24.99
CA TRP A 132 9.92 8.57 -24.57
C TRP A 132 10.35 9.97 -24.09
N PRO A 133 9.99 11.08 -24.76
CA PRO A 133 10.32 12.42 -24.27
C PRO A 133 9.80 12.69 -22.85
N VAL A 134 8.57 12.26 -22.55
CA VAL A 134 7.98 12.41 -21.21
C VAL A 134 8.70 11.52 -20.21
N ILE A 135 8.97 10.26 -20.56
CA ILE A 135 9.71 9.31 -19.70
C ILE A 135 11.07 9.92 -19.32
N VAL A 136 11.86 10.34 -20.32
CA VAL A 136 13.21 10.89 -20.13
C VAL A 136 13.17 12.17 -19.30
N LEU A 137 12.28 13.11 -19.63
CA LEU A 137 12.16 14.37 -18.91
C LEU A 137 11.85 14.13 -17.42
N VAL A 138 10.82 13.33 -17.15
CA VAL A 138 10.39 13.03 -15.77
C VAL A 138 11.50 12.25 -15.04
N THR A 139 12.17 11.31 -15.69
CA THR A 139 13.34 10.61 -15.11
C THR A 139 14.44 11.57 -14.70
N VAL A 140 14.83 12.50 -15.56
CA VAL A 140 15.89 13.47 -15.27
C VAL A 140 15.47 14.39 -14.13
N VAL A 141 14.25 14.91 -14.15
CA VAL A 141 13.72 15.78 -13.09
C VAL A 141 13.70 15.05 -11.74
N VAL A 142 13.16 13.84 -11.67
CA VAL A 142 13.08 13.06 -10.43
C VAL A 142 14.47 12.71 -9.92
N ALA A 143 15.37 12.21 -10.78
CA ALA A 143 16.74 11.89 -10.38
C ALA A 143 17.50 13.14 -9.90
N ALA A 144 17.32 14.29 -10.57
CA ALA A 144 17.92 15.56 -10.16
C ALA A 144 17.41 16.02 -8.80
N ILE A 145 16.10 15.96 -8.55
CA ILE A 145 15.50 16.30 -7.25
C ILE A 145 16.10 15.43 -6.15
N ILE A 146 16.12 14.10 -6.34
CA ILE A 146 16.68 13.16 -5.34
C ILE A 146 18.16 13.48 -5.08
N LEU A 147 18.94 13.73 -6.13
CA LEU A 147 20.36 14.09 -5.99
C LEU A 147 20.55 15.43 -5.26
N ILE A 148 19.74 16.44 -5.55
CA ILE A 148 19.77 17.74 -4.87
C ILE A 148 19.45 17.57 -3.39
N VAL A 149 18.41 16.81 -3.05
CA VAL A 149 18.04 16.50 -1.67
C VAL A 149 19.19 15.78 -0.97
N ALA A 150 19.72 14.71 -1.55
CA ALA A 150 20.82 13.94 -0.97
C ALA A 150 22.09 14.79 -0.73
N ARG A 151 22.42 15.68 -1.68
CA ARG A 151 23.57 16.59 -1.54
C ARG A 151 23.32 17.70 -0.53
N SER A 152 22.10 18.21 -0.44
CA SER A 152 21.69 19.18 0.58
C SER A 152 21.79 18.58 1.98
N LEU A 153 21.31 17.34 2.18
CA LEU A 153 21.45 16.61 3.44
C LEU A 153 22.92 16.39 3.81
N ARG A 154 23.77 16.01 2.84
CA ARG A 154 25.21 15.89 3.08
C ARG A 154 25.86 17.22 3.47
N LYS A 155 25.44 18.33 2.84
CA LYS A 155 25.92 19.67 3.19
C LYS A 155 25.47 20.07 4.60
N LEU A 156 24.22 19.78 4.97
CA LEU A 156 23.71 20.01 6.32
C LEU A 156 24.47 19.18 7.36
N ALA A 157 24.76 17.90 7.07
CA ALA A 157 25.56 17.05 7.95
C ALA A 157 27.00 17.57 8.11
N ALA A 158 27.62 18.02 7.02
CA ALA A 158 28.94 18.64 7.08
C ALA A 158 28.92 19.95 7.87
N TRP A 159 27.86 20.75 7.74
CA TRP A 159 27.67 21.98 8.50
C TRP A 159 27.48 21.70 10.01
N GLY A 160 26.61 20.75 10.37
CA GLY A 160 26.41 20.33 11.75
C GLY A 160 27.68 19.74 12.38
N THR A 161 28.43 18.93 11.63
CA THR A 161 29.74 18.40 12.06
C THR A 161 30.73 19.54 12.38
N ARG A 162 30.76 20.60 11.58
CA ARG A 162 31.63 21.77 11.85
C ARG A 162 31.19 22.58 13.06
N LEU A 163 29.88 22.74 13.25
CA LEU A 163 29.33 23.46 14.39
C LEU A 163 29.68 22.72 15.70
N LEU A 164 29.41 21.41 15.73
CA LEU A 164 29.70 20.55 16.88
C LEU A 164 31.21 20.34 17.09
N GLY A 165 32.00 20.34 16.00
CA GLY A 165 33.46 20.23 16.05
C GLY A 165 34.16 21.41 16.73
N ARG A 166 33.43 22.49 17.05
CA ARG A 166 33.95 23.58 17.92
C ARG A 166 34.05 23.16 19.39
N ILE A 167 33.31 22.13 19.81
CA ILE A 167 33.17 21.71 21.20
C ILE A 167 33.57 20.24 21.38
N LEU A 168 33.30 19.39 20.39
CA LEU A 168 33.46 17.94 20.45
C LEU A 168 34.58 17.43 19.53
N PRO A 169 35.19 16.27 19.85
CA PRO A 169 36.13 15.60 18.94
C PRO A 169 35.53 15.35 17.56
N PRO A 170 36.31 15.42 16.46
CA PRO A 170 35.79 15.41 15.09
C PRO A 170 34.92 14.19 14.74
N ARG A 171 35.29 12.99 15.22
CA ARG A 171 34.53 11.76 14.97
C ARG A 171 33.18 11.76 15.69
N LEU A 172 33.15 12.28 16.92
CA LEU A 172 31.93 12.38 17.71
C LEU A 172 30.98 13.44 17.13
N ALA A 173 31.52 14.59 16.72
CA ALA A 173 30.76 15.64 16.03
C ALA A 173 30.12 15.14 14.72
N GLN A 174 30.84 14.32 13.95
CA GLN A 174 30.32 13.71 12.73
C GLN A 174 29.20 12.72 13.02
N LEU A 175 29.40 11.82 14.00
CA LEU A 175 28.40 10.84 14.39
C LEU A 175 27.11 11.52 14.85
N ILE A 176 27.21 12.47 15.78
CA ILE A 176 26.05 13.19 16.32
C ILE A 176 25.33 13.97 15.22
N SER A 177 26.06 14.65 14.34
CA SER A 177 25.44 15.39 13.24
C SER A 177 24.67 14.48 12.28
N VAL A 178 25.17 13.28 11.99
CA VAL A 178 24.46 12.30 11.15
C VAL A 178 23.25 11.75 11.88
N VAL A 179 23.39 11.36 13.15
CA VAL A 179 22.29 10.83 13.98
C VAL A 179 21.15 11.84 14.09
N VAL A 180 21.44 13.11 14.35
CA VAL A 180 20.43 14.18 14.44
C VAL A 180 19.70 14.36 13.11
N ILE A 181 20.41 14.35 11.97
CA ILE A 181 19.77 14.48 10.65
C ILE A 181 18.91 13.26 10.35
N VAL A 182 19.38 12.05 10.66
CA VAL A 182 18.60 10.82 10.49
C VAL A 182 17.35 10.84 11.37
N ALA A 183 17.46 11.28 12.63
CA ALA A 183 16.32 11.41 13.53
C ALA A 183 15.31 12.47 13.04
N LEU A 184 15.78 13.63 12.57
CA LEU A 184 14.92 14.66 11.99
C LEU A 184 14.24 14.20 10.70
N LEU A 185 14.96 13.46 9.85
CA LEU A 185 14.37 12.86 8.66
C LEU A 185 13.34 11.81 9.04
N TRP A 186 13.62 11.00 10.07
CA TRP A 186 12.68 10.00 10.57
C TRP A 186 11.40 10.65 11.08
N THR A 187 11.48 11.71 11.89
CA THR A 187 10.30 12.42 12.39
C THR A 187 9.57 13.17 11.29
N LEU A 188 10.29 13.76 10.32
CA LEU A 188 9.67 14.41 9.16
C LEU A 188 8.93 13.39 8.29
N VAL A 189 9.55 12.25 8.00
CA VAL A 189 8.97 11.18 7.20
C VAL A 189 7.76 10.60 7.93
N THR A 190 7.92 10.09 9.15
CA THR A 190 6.85 9.41 9.87
C THR A 190 5.75 10.35 10.39
N GLY A 191 6.13 11.55 10.84
CA GLY A 191 5.21 12.48 11.49
C GLY A 191 4.51 13.44 10.54
N VAL A 192 5.16 13.89 9.46
CA VAL A 192 4.62 14.93 8.57
C VAL A 192 4.31 14.39 7.18
N LEU A 193 5.27 13.72 6.53
CA LEU A 193 5.10 13.26 5.15
C LEU A 193 4.13 12.08 5.06
N VAL A 194 4.30 11.07 5.93
CA VAL A 194 3.44 9.88 5.95
C VAL A 194 2.04 10.26 6.43
N ARG A 195 1.92 10.95 7.57
CA ARG A 195 0.60 11.41 8.07
C ARG A 195 -0.08 12.34 7.07
N GLY A 196 0.61 13.36 6.58
CA GLY A 196 0.06 14.29 5.60
C GLY A 196 -0.29 13.64 4.25
N PHE A 197 0.46 12.62 3.81
CA PHE A 197 0.09 11.81 2.65
C PHE A 197 -1.23 11.07 2.89
N PHE A 198 -1.37 10.41 4.03
CA PHE A 198 -2.59 9.69 4.36
C PHE A 198 -3.77 10.63 4.60
N ASP A 199 -3.60 11.74 5.30
CA ASP A 199 -4.65 12.76 5.50
C ASP A 199 -5.12 13.33 4.15
N GLY A 200 -4.18 13.64 3.26
CA GLY A 200 -4.48 14.11 1.91
C GLY A 200 -5.15 13.05 1.02
N ALA A 201 -4.69 11.80 1.09
CA ALA A 201 -5.33 10.68 0.40
C ALA A 201 -6.75 10.47 0.92
N ASN A 202 -6.93 10.46 2.24
CA ASN A 202 -8.22 10.30 2.91
C ASN A 202 -9.20 11.40 2.46
N ALA A 203 -8.77 12.66 2.45
CA ALA A 203 -9.58 13.79 1.98
C ALA A 203 -9.93 13.70 0.48
N MET A 204 -9.02 13.19 -0.35
CA MET A 204 -9.28 13.02 -1.79
C MET A 204 -10.25 11.87 -2.07
N PHE A 205 -10.10 10.75 -1.35
CA PHE A 205 -10.91 9.56 -1.56
C PHE A 205 -12.27 9.62 -0.85
N SER A 206 -12.41 10.34 0.27
CA SER A 206 -13.72 10.59 0.89
C SER A 206 -14.66 11.36 -0.04
N VAL A 207 -14.14 12.31 -0.84
CA VAL A 207 -14.93 12.98 -1.87
C VAL A 207 -15.47 11.97 -2.90
N ARG A 208 -14.65 11.00 -3.32
CA ARG A 208 -15.12 9.93 -4.21
C ARG A 208 -16.13 8.99 -3.56
N ASP A 209 -16.10 8.88 -2.24
CA ASP A 209 -17.03 8.05 -1.47
C ASP A 209 -18.45 8.65 -1.43
N THR A 210 -18.58 9.96 -1.61
CA THR A 210 -19.91 10.59 -1.74
C THR A 210 -20.61 10.31 -3.07
N ALA A 211 -19.90 9.79 -4.08
CA ALA A 211 -20.45 9.47 -5.39
C ALA A 211 -21.22 8.13 -5.39
N THR A 212 -22.19 8.00 -6.28
CA THR A 212 -22.90 6.73 -6.55
C THR A 212 -22.43 6.19 -7.90
N SER A 213 -22.17 4.88 -7.99
CA SER A 213 -21.74 4.26 -9.26
C SER A 213 -22.87 4.29 -10.30
N GLU A 214 -22.50 4.34 -11.56
CA GLU A 214 -23.47 4.29 -12.66
C GLU A 214 -24.29 2.99 -12.60
N GLY A 215 -25.62 3.11 -12.69
CA GLY A 215 -26.55 1.99 -12.55
C GLY A 215 -26.93 1.61 -11.11
N THR A 216 -26.29 2.19 -10.10
CA THR A 216 -26.70 2.01 -8.70
C THR A 216 -27.77 3.04 -8.33
N VAL A 217 -28.93 2.55 -7.90
CA VAL A 217 -30.06 3.37 -7.43
C VAL A 217 -30.36 3.06 -5.97
N GLN A 218 -30.96 4.02 -5.27
CA GLN A 218 -31.41 3.78 -3.90
C GLN A 218 -32.41 2.64 -3.86
N THR A 219 -32.17 1.68 -2.96
CA THR A 219 -33.07 0.55 -2.75
C THR A 219 -34.41 1.01 -2.19
N THR A 220 -35.50 0.41 -2.66
CA THR A 220 -36.86 0.58 -2.10
C THR A 220 -37.22 -0.53 -1.11
N SER A 221 -36.34 -1.52 -0.92
CA SER A 221 -36.58 -2.63 0.01
C SER A 221 -36.31 -2.21 1.46
N THR A 222 -37.18 -2.62 2.37
CA THR A 222 -36.98 -2.46 3.82
C THR A 222 -35.92 -3.43 4.36
N LEU A 223 -35.53 -4.45 3.60
CA LEU A 223 -34.55 -5.48 3.97
C LEU A 223 -33.09 -5.09 3.68
N ARG A 224 -32.87 -3.87 3.16
CA ARG A 224 -31.54 -3.39 2.76
C ARG A 224 -31.25 -2.02 3.37
N SER A 225 -30.02 -1.84 3.87
CA SER A 225 -29.62 -0.57 4.46
C SER A 225 -29.67 0.59 3.46
N GLY A 226 -30.07 1.78 3.92
CA GLY A 226 -30.35 2.95 3.07
C GLY A 226 -31.71 2.92 2.37
N GLY A 227 -32.50 1.85 2.56
CA GLY A 227 -33.89 1.76 2.13
C GLY A 227 -34.87 2.38 3.12
N PRO A 228 -36.19 2.24 2.88
CA PRO A 228 -37.22 2.69 3.82
C PRO A 228 -37.03 2.03 5.20
N GLU A 229 -37.26 2.80 6.25
CA GLU A 229 -37.14 2.37 7.66
C GLU A 229 -35.71 2.01 8.14
N SER A 230 -34.70 2.10 7.27
CA SER A 230 -33.31 1.87 7.66
C SER A 230 -32.84 2.88 8.71
N LEU A 231 -32.06 2.40 9.68
CA LEU A 231 -31.38 3.25 10.66
C LEU A 231 -30.20 4.02 10.03
N VAL A 232 -29.80 3.62 8.82
CA VAL A 232 -28.67 4.19 8.06
C VAL A 232 -29.22 4.90 6.83
N THR A 233 -28.86 6.17 6.63
CA THR A 233 -29.29 6.89 5.42
C THR A 233 -28.51 6.40 4.21
N TRP A 234 -29.15 6.41 3.04
CA TRP A 234 -28.51 6.06 1.75
C TRP A 234 -27.23 6.85 1.51
N GLU A 235 -27.22 8.13 1.88
CA GLU A 235 -26.07 9.01 1.74
C GLU A 235 -24.90 8.58 2.62
N SER A 236 -25.17 8.10 3.84
CA SER A 236 -24.13 7.74 4.82
C SER A 236 -23.44 6.40 4.55
N LEU A 237 -23.99 5.55 3.67
CA LEU A 237 -23.43 4.23 3.33
C LEU A 237 -22.05 4.29 2.65
N GLY A 238 -21.64 5.46 2.16
CA GLY A 238 -20.49 5.58 1.26
C GLY A 238 -20.76 4.93 -0.09
N ARG A 239 -19.82 5.07 -1.02
CA ARG A 239 -20.01 4.62 -2.40
C ARG A 239 -20.16 3.11 -2.48
N LYS A 240 -19.31 2.38 -1.74
CA LYS A 240 -19.30 0.91 -1.77
C LYS A 240 -20.45 0.29 -1.00
N GLY A 241 -20.93 0.93 0.06
CA GLY A 241 -22.17 0.52 0.72
C GLY A 241 -23.37 0.67 -0.21
N ARG A 242 -23.48 1.80 -0.93
CA ARG A 242 -24.55 2.00 -1.93
C ARG A 242 -24.48 0.99 -3.07
N ASP A 243 -23.29 0.71 -3.61
CA ASP A 243 -23.10 -0.32 -4.63
C ASP A 243 -23.62 -1.68 -4.10
N PHE A 244 -23.28 -2.05 -2.86
CA PHE A 244 -23.66 -3.32 -2.25
C PHE A 244 -25.17 -3.43 -1.96
N THR A 245 -25.79 -2.41 -1.37
CA THR A 245 -27.21 -2.46 -0.99
C THR A 245 -28.15 -2.16 -2.16
N GLY A 246 -27.72 -1.35 -3.12
CA GLY A 246 -28.48 -0.98 -4.31
C GLY A 246 -28.41 -1.97 -5.47
N THR A 247 -27.60 -3.03 -5.35
CA THR A 247 -27.47 -4.09 -6.38
C THR A 247 -27.62 -5.47 -5.76
N GLY A 248 -27.48 -6.53 -6.57
CA GLY A 248 -27.65 -7.92 -6.15
C GLY A 248 -28.79 -8.63 -6.90
N PRO A 249 -28.84 -9.97 -6.83
CA PRO A 249 -29.89 -10.75 -7.43
C PRO A 249 -31.27 -10.38 -6.88
N THR A 250 -32.25 -10.32 -7.77
CA THR A 250 -33.66 -10.18 -7.40
C THR A 250 -34.28 -11.53 -7.11
N VAL A 251 -35.43 -11.53 -6.41
CA VAL A 251 -36.20 -12.75 -6.15
C VAL A 251 -36.55 -13.48 -7.44
N GLU A 252 -36.84 -12.76 -8.53
CA GLU A 252 -37.11 -13.34 -9.85
C GLU A 252 -35.89 -14.04 -10.42
N GLN A 253 -34.71 -13.43 -10.34
CA GLN A 253 -33.46 -14.03 -10.83
C GLN A 253 -33.09 -15.27 -10.03
N ILE A 254 -33.26 -15.24 -8.71
CA ILE A 254 -33.02 -16.41 -7.85
C ILE A 254 -34.01 -17.51 -8.21
N ASN A 255 -35.31 -17.20 -8.31
CA ASN A 255 -36.33 -18.18 -8.70
C ASN A 255 -36.10 -18.79 -10.08
N GLU A 256 -35.60 -18.02 -11.05
CA GLU A 256 -35.23 -18.52 -12.38
C GLU A 256 -34.14 -19.61 -12.29
N PHE A 257 -33.22 -19.47 -11.34
CA PHE A 257 -32.15 -20.43 -11.09
C PHE A 257 -32.58 -21.63 -10.22
N THR A 258 -33.31 -21.38 -9.13
CA THR A 258 -33.63 -22.38 -8.09
C THR A 258 -34.94 -23.14 -8.34
N GLY A 259 -35.83 -22.61 -9.19
CA GLY A 259 -37.11 -23.22 -9.51
C GLY A 259 -38.27 -22.81 -8.60
N GLY A 260 -38.10 -21.80 -7.74
CA GLY A 260 -39.20 -21.21 -6.96
C GLY A 260 -38.91 -21.08 -5.45
N GLY A 261 -39.78 -20.33 -4.76
CA GLY A 261 -39.74 -20.18 -3.31
C GLY A 261 -38.68 -19.21 -2.78
N ALA A 262 -38.01 -18.46 -3.65
CA ALA A 262 -36.99 -17.52 -3.23
C ALA A 262 -37.58 -16.39 -2.39
N VAL A 263 -36.85 -16.00 -1.36
CA VAL A 263 -37.13 -14.82 -0.54
C VAL A 263 -36.11 -13.73 -0.85
N GLU A 264 -36.43 -12.46 -0.58
CA GLU A 264 -35.49 -11.38 -0.86
C GLU A 264 -34.28 -11.47 0.10
N PRO A 265 -33.03 -11.43 -0.40
CA PRO A 265 -31.84 -11.40 0.44
C PRO A 265 -31.73 -10.12 1.28
N ILE A 266 -31.25 -10.27 2.52
CA ILE A 266 -30.95 -9.13 3.41
C ILE A 266 -29.52 -8.65 3.16
N ARG A 267 -29.37 -7.34 2.96
CA ARG A 267 -28.06 -6.69 2.79
C ARG A 267 -27.92 -5.53 3.74
N VAL A 268 -27.15 -5.73 4.80
CA VAL A 268 -26.95 -4.75 5.86
C VAL A 268 -25.55 -4.15 5.77
N TYR A 269 -25.47 -2.82 5.79
CA TYR A 269 -24.20 -2.13 5.63
C TYR A 269 -24.15 -0.83 6.41
N VAL A 270 -23.02 -0.58 7.08
CA VAL A 270 -22.76 0.69 7.79
C VAL A 270 -21.52 1.36 7.21
N GLY A 271 -21.70 2.60 6.74
CA GLY A 271 -20.63 3.41 6.18
C GLY A 271 -19.77 4.07 7.27
N LEU A 272 -18.64 4.64 6.85
CA LEU A 272 -17.70 5.27 7.79
C LEU A 272 -18.29 6.52 8.45
N ASP A 273 -19.10 7.28 7.70
CA ASP A 273 -19.68 8.55 8.11
C ASP A 273 -20.99 8.39 8.92
N THR A 274 -21.49 7.17 9.09
CA THR A 274 -22.76 6.93 9.80
C THR A 274 -22.63 7.17 11.31
N GLU A 275 -21.53 6.73 11.92
CA GLU A 275 -21.27 6.83 13.36
C GLU A 275 -19.78 7.12 13.62
N PRO A 276 -19.42 8.04 14.53
CA PRO A 276 -18.03 8.50 14.69
C PRO A 276 -17.13 7.48 15.38
N THR A 277 -17.70 6.54 16.15
CA THR A 277 -16.92 5.51 16.86
C THR A 277 -17.02 4.17 16.16
N LEU A 278 -15.98 3.34 16.27
CA LEU A 278 -16.03 1.97 15.75
C LEU A 278 -17.12 1.15 16.46
N GLN A 279 -17.22 1.26 17.79
CA GLN A 279 -18.25 0.55 18.55
C GLN A 279 -19.66 1.01 18.13
N GLY A 280 -19.91 2.32 17.99
CA GLY A 280 -21.20 2.82 17.53
C GLY A 280 -21.59 2.31 16.14
N ARG A 281 -20.63 2.17 15.21
CA ARG A 281 -20.88 1.55 13.90
C ARG A 281 -21.23 0.06 14.02
N ALA A 282 -20.58 -0.68 14.91
CA ALA A 282 -20.89 -2.09 15.14
C ALA A 282 -22.26 -2.28 15.82
N ASP A 283 -22.59 -1.45 16.80
CA ASP A 283 -23.88 -1.46 17.49
C ASP A 283 -25.00 -1.11 16.50
N LEU A 284 -24.81 -0.10 15.66
CA LEU A 284 -25.77 0.26 14.62
C LEU A 284 -25.96 -0.84 13.57
N LEU A 285 -24.88 -1.55 13.18
CA LEU A 285 -24.97 -2.71 12.30
C LEU A 285 -25.84 -3.81 12.94
N LEU A 286 -25.64 -4.09 14.24
CA LEU A 286 -26.43 -5.07 14.97
C LEU A 286 -27.92 -4.69 15.04
N GLU A 287 -28.23 -3.43 15.32
CA GLU A 287 -29.62 -2.97 15.35
C GLU A 287 -30.29 -3.04 13.97
N GLU A 288 -29.54 -2.76 12.90
CA GLU A 288 -30.02 -2.90 11.52
C GLU A 288 -30.22 -4.38 11.12
N LEU A 289 -29.37 -5.29 11.60
CA LEU A 289 -29.54 -6.74 11.46
C LEU A 289 -30.81 -7.23 12.17
N LYS A 290 -31.07 -6.76 13.40
CA LYS A 290 -32.31 -7.09 14.13
C LYS A 290 -33.54 -6.54 13.40
N ARG A 291 -33.49 -5.28 12.95
CA ARG A 291 -34.59 -4.63 12.24
C ARG A 291 -35.01 -5.39 10.98
N THR A 292 -34.04 -5.93 10.25
CA THR A 292 -34.27 -6.64 8.99
C THR A 292 -34.68 -8.10 9.16
N GLY A 293 -34.66 -8.65 10.40
CA GLY A 293 -34.90 -10.07 10.64
C GLY A 293 -33.73 -10.95 10.17
N ALA A 294 -32.50 -10.43 10.18
CA ALA A 294 -31.32 -11.16 9.70
C ALA A 294 -31.04 -12.44 10.50
N PHE A 295 -31.44 -12.46 11.77
CA PHE A 295 -31.28 -13.62 12.67
C PHE A 295 -32.40 -14.67 12.52
N ASP A 296 -33.39 -14.43 11.66
CA ASP A 296 -34.42 -15.42 11.30
C ASP A 296 -34.09 -16.14 9.97
N ARG A 297 -32.95 -15.80 9.36
CA ARG A 297 -32.50 -16.39 8.09
C ARG A 297 -31.79 -17.72 8.31
N GLU A 298 -31.65 -18.50 7.25
CA GLU A 298 -30.86 -19.74 7.29
C GLU A 298 -29.36 -19.43 7.42
N VAL A 299 -28.90 -18.37 6.75
CA VAL A 299 -27.47 -18.00 6.72
C VAL A 299 -27.24 -16.53 7.04
N LEU A 300 -26.29 -16.24 7.93
CA LEU A 300 -25.75 -14.91 8.21
C LEU A 300 -24.25 -14.86 7.88
N VAL A 301 -23.87 -13.98 6.95
CA VAL A 301 -22.47 -13.71 6.59
C VAL A 301 -22.02 -12.39 7.19
N VAL A 302 -21.05 -12.42 8.10
CA VAL A 302 -20.34 -11.22 8.57
C VAL A 302 -19.10 -11.02 7.70
N ALA A 303 -19.20 -10.07 6.77
CA ALA A 303 -18.17 -9.80 5.79
C ALA A 303 -17.23 -8.67 6.25
N THR A 304 -15.92 -8.96 6.25
CA THR A 304 -14.90 -7.92 6.38
C THR A 304 -14.68 -7.27 5.02
N THR A 305 -15.00 -5.98 4.94
CA THR A 305 -14.86 -5.19 3.72
C THR A 305 -13.39 -4.96 3.34
N THR A 306 -13.12 -4.55 2.10
CA THR A 306 -11.77 -4.19 1.63
C THR A 306 -11.64 -2.70 1.33
N GLY A 307 -10.59 -2.07 1.88
CA GLY A 307 -10.20 -0.69 1.64
C GLY A 307 -11.34 0.28 1.88
N THR A 308 -11.89 0.82 0.80
CA THR A 308 -13.01 1.77 0.76
C THR A 308 -14.36 1.17 1.19
N GLY A 309 -14.39 -0.02 1.80
CA GLY A 309 -15.64 -0.72 2.12
C GLY A 309 -16.13 -1.68 1.03
N PHE A 310 -15.29 -2.10 0.10
CA PHE A 310 -15.72 -2.96 -1.01
C PHE A 310 -16.04 -4.39 -0.55
N LEU A 311 -17.20 -4.89 -0.98
CA LEU A 311 -17.57 -6.32 -1.00
C LEU A 311 -17.69 -6.76 -2.45
N ASP A 312 -17.10 -7.90 -2.78
CA ASP A 312 -17.07 -8.42 -4.15
C ASP A 312 -18.40 -9.10 -4.52
N PRO A 313 -19.17 -8.59 -5.50
CA PRO A 313 -20.40 -9.23 -5.97
C PRO A 313 -20.20 -10.68 -6.40
N MET A 314 -19.02 -11.00 -6.95
CA MET A 314 -18.70 -12.37 -7.38
C MET A 314 -18.49 -13.35 -6.21
N ALA A 315 -18.43 -12.84 -4.98
CA ALA A 315 -18.39 -13.65 -3.77
C ALA A 315 -19.70 -13.61 -2.97
N VAL A 316 -20.40 -12.47 -2.93
CA VAL A 316 -21.63 -12.33 -2.13
C VAL A 316 -22.88 -12.80 -2.88
N ASP A 317 -23.02 -12.51 -4.18
CA ASP A 317 -24.22 -12.86 -4.94
C ASP A 317 -24.43 -14.39 -5.05
N PRO A 318 -23.38 -15.23 -5.27
CA PRO A 318 -23.58 -16.67 -5.37
C PRO A 318 -24.16 -17.32 -4.11
N VAL A 319 -23.83 -16.80 -2.93
CA VAL A 319 -24.37 -17.31 -1.65
C VAL A 319 -25.88 -17.12 -1.60
N GLU A 320 -26.38 -15.99 -2.10
CA GLU A 320 -27.82 -15.72 -2.16
C GLU A 320 -28.54 -16.68 -3.12
N TYR A 321 -27.90 -17.13 -4.20
CA TYR A 321 -28.46 -18.20 -5.05
C TYR A 321 -28.43 -19.58 -4.38
N MET A 322 -27.35 -19.90 -3.65
CA MET A 322 -27.17 -21.20 -3.00
C MET A 322 -28.25 -21.49 -1.95
N TRP A 323 -28.71 -20.45 -1.25
CA TRP A 323 -29.68 -20.53 -0.16
C TRP A 323 -31.06 -19.97 -0.53
N ASN A 324 -31.38 -19.89 -1.84
CA ASN A 324 -32.67 -19.41 -2.33
C ASN A 324 -33.07 -18.02 -1.79
N GLY A 325 -32.08 -17.16 -1.55
CA GLY A 325 -32.20 -15.83 -0.97
C GLY A 325 -32.45 -15.79 0.54
N ASP A 326 -32.47 -16.93 1.23
CA ASP A 326 -32.60 -17.03 2.69
C ASP A 326 -31.27 -16.72 3.39
N THR A 327 -30.79 -15.50 3.16
CA THR A 327 -29.47 -15.04 3.57
C THR A 327 -29.52 -13.62 4.10
N ALA A 328 -28.66 -13.34 5.07
CA ALA A 328 -28.29 -11.98 5.45
C ALA A 328 -26.78 -11.79 5.29
N ILE A 329 -26.36 -10.69 4.65
CA ILE A 329 -24.94 -10.34 4.50
C ILE A 329 -24.72 -8.96 5.12
N ALA A 330 -23.76 -8.88 6.03
CA ALA A 330 -23.45 -7.70 6.83
C ALA A 330 -22.02 -7.20 6.59
N GLY A 331 -21.82 -5.88 6.44
CA GLY A 331 -20.49 -5.29 6.29
C GLY A 331 -20.37 -3.89 6.89
N VAL A 332 -19.15 -3.54 7.32
CA VAL A 332 -18.82 -2.20 7.83
C VAL A 332 -17.65 -1.63 7.07
N GLN A 333 -17.75 -0.37 6.65
CA GLN A 333 -16.63 0.38 6.08
C GLN A 333 -15.66 0.78 7.19
N TYR A 334 -14.36 0.57 6.98
CA TYR A 334 -13.32 0.95 7.96
C TYR A 334 -12.35 2.03 7.46
N SER A 335 -12.33 2.34 6.16
CA SER A 335 -11.42 3.34 5.58
C SER A 335 -12.02 3.99 4.33
N PHE A 336 -11.56 5.19 3.98
CA PHE A 336 -11.75 5.78 2.65
C PHE A 336 -10.59 5.44 1.71
N LEU A 337 -9.54 4.77 2.18
CA LEU A 337 -8.36 4.50 1.39
C LEU A 337 -8.56 3.27 0.48
N PRO A 338 -8.09 3.32 -0.77
CA PRO A 338 -8.08 2.14 -1.63
C PRO A 338 -7.19 1.03 -1.07
N SER A 339 -7.54 -0.22 -1.37
CA SER A 339 -6.96 -1.44 -0.78
C SER A 339 -5.43 -1.48 -0.69
N TRP A 340 -4.71 -1.04 -1.74
CA TRP A 340 -3.23 -1.05 -1.73
C TRP A 340 -2.62 -0.03 -0.76
N ILE A 341 -3.32 1.07 -0.46
CA ILE A 341 -2.92 2.05 0.55
C ILE A 341 -3.26 1.49 1.93
N SER A 342 -4.46 0.95 2.11
CA SER A 342 -4.87 0.33 3.38
C SER A 342 -3.98 -0.86 3.77
N LEU A 343 -3.45 -1.62 2.81
CA LEU A 343 -2.49 -2.70 3.09
C LEU A 343 -1.23 -2.20 3.80
N LEU A 344 -0.81 -0.96 3.53
CA LEU A 344 0.36 -0.33 4.14
C LEU A 344 0.03 0.43 5.43
N ALA A 345 -1.22 0.90 5.57
CA ALA A 345 -1.59 1.90 6.58
C ALA A 345 -2.62 1.41 7.61
N ASP A 346 -3.54 0.53 7.22
CA ASP A 346 -4.79 0.26 7.96
C ASP A 346 -4.89 -1.18 8.46
N GLN A 347 -3.78 -1.94 8.52
CA GLN A 347 -3.80 -3.32 9.03
C GLN A 347 -4.41 -3.41 10.44
N GLN A 348 -4.08 -2.45 11.31
CA GLN A 348 -4.64 -2.37 12.65
C GLN A 348 -6.13 -2.00 12.63
N ALA A 349 -6.53 -1.04 11.78
CA ALA A 349 -7.92 -0.59 11.68
C ALA A 349 -8.84 -1.71 11.15
N VAL A 350 -8.38 -2.51 10.18
CA VAL A 350 -9.11 -3.70 9.71
C VAL A 350 -9.28 -4.71 10.82
N LYS A 351 -8.19 -5.04 11.51
CA LYS A 351 -8.22 -6.00 12.61
C LYS A 351 -9.18 -5.56 13.73
N GLU A 352 -9.11 -4.31 14.14
CA GLU A 352 -10.00 -3.75 15.17
C GLU A 352 -11.44 -3.76 14.69
N THR A 353 -11.71 -3.30 13.46
CA THR A 353 -13.07 -3.26 12.91
C THR A 353 -13.68 -4.66 12.80
N SER A 354 -12.96 -5.60 12.20
CA SER A 354 -13.41 -7.00 12.07
C SER A 354 -13.73 -7.62 13.41
N ARG A 355 -12.86 -7.44 14.42
CA ARG A 355 -13.07 -8.01 15.76
C ARG A 355 -14.23 -7.36 16.49
N THR A 356 -14.34 -6.04 16.45
CA THR A 356 -15.44 -5.33 17.11
C THR A 356 -16.79 -5.70 16.49
N VAL A 357 -16.89 -5.68 15.16
CA VAL A 357 -18.12 -6.07 14.45
C VAL A 357 -18.47 -7.53 14.72
N PHE A 358 -17.50 -8.43 14.59
CA PHE A 358 -17.72 -9.84 14.87
C PHE A 358 -18.19 -10.08 16.29
N ASN A 359 -17.48 -9.55 17.30
CA ASN A 359 -17.85 -9.75 18.70
C ASN A 359 -19.26 -9.19 18.97
N THR A 360 -19.59 -7.99 18.49
CA THR A 360 -20.93 -7.41 18.69
C THR A 360 -22.04 -8.29 18.08
N VAL A 361 -21.84 -8.84 16.88
CA VAL A 361 -22.83 -9.71 16.24
C VAL A 361 -22.87 -11.11 16.88
N HIS A 362 -21.71 -11.71 17.12
CA HIS A 362 -21.55 -13.05 17.71
C HIS A 362 -22.06 -13.11 19.15
N ASP A 363 -21.79 -12.07 19.95
CA ASP A 363 -22.29 -11.96 21.33
C ASP A 363 -23.83 -11.97 21.36
N TYR A 364 -24.51 -11.34 20.39
CA TYR A 364 -25.97 -11.44 20.28
C TYR A 364 -26.43 -12.79 19.73
N TRP A 365 -25.83 -13.24 18.62
CA TRP A 365 -26.15 -14.51 17.96
C TRP A 365 -26.03 -15.71 18.91
N SER A 366 -25.02 -15.72 19.77
CA SER A 366 -24.81 -16.78 20.77
C SER A 366 -25.85 -16.82 21.89
N THR A 367 -26.65 -15.76 22.07
CA THR A 367 -27.78 -15.77 23.03
C THR A 367 -29.04 -16.41 22.47
N LEU A 368 -29.09 -16.63 21.16
CA LEU A 368 -30.23 -17.25 20.49
C LEU A 368 -30.20 -18.77 20.69
N PRO A 369 -31.37 -19.45 20.74
CA PRO A 369 -31.41 -20.90 20.77
C PRO A 369 -30.69 -21.50 19.56
N GLU A 370 -29.86 -22.52 19.80
CA GLU A 370 -29.02 -23.17 18.78
C GLU A 370 -29.83 -23.68 17.59
N ASP A 371 -31.03 -24.23 17.83
CA ASP A 371 -31.92 -24.75 16.78
C ASP A 371 -32.66 -23.67 15.97
N SER A 372 -32.52 -22.38 16.32
CA SER A 372 -33.26 -21.29 15.68
C SER A 372 -32.40 -20.14 15.16
N ARG A 373 -31.08 -20.19 15.37
CA ARG A 373 -30.16 -19.15 14.93
C ARG A 373 -29.60 -19.49 13.54
N PRO A 374 -29.25 -18.50 12.70
CA PRO A 374 -28.67 -18.75 11.38
C PRO A 374 -27.31 -19.43 11.52
N ASP A 375 -26.91 -20.19 10.51
CA ASP A 375 -25.51 -20.54 10.34
C ASP A 375 -24.68 -19.27 10.13
N LEU A 376 -23.63 -19.08 10.93
CA LEU A 376 -22.80 -17.89 10.94
C LEU A 376 -21.51 -18.12 10.16
N TYR A 377 -21.33 -17.40 9.06
CA TYR A 377 -20.14 -17.47 8.22
C TYR A 377 -19.36 -16.15 8.20
N LEU A 378 -18.05 -16.26 7.99
CA LEU A 378 -17.16 -15.11 7.77
C LEU A 378 -16.69 -15.03 6.32
N TYR A 379 -16.61 -13.81 5.79
CA TYR A 379 -16.05 -13.58 4.45
C TYR A 379 -15.04 -12.44 4.45
N GLY A 380 -13.95 -12.59 3.70
CA GLY A 380 -12.97 -11.54 3.48
C GLY A 380 -12.13 -11.74 2.22
N LEU A 381 -11.98 -10.67 1.43
CA LEU A 381 -11.11 -10.60 0.26
C LEU A 381 -9.86 -9.79 0.58
N SER A 382 -8.68 -10.15 0.05
CA SER A 382 -7.46 -9.33 0.17
C SER A 382 -7.19 -8.93 1.63
N LEU A 383 -7.07 -7.65 1.95
CA LEU A 383 -6.91 -7.19 3.33
C LEU A 383 -8.10 -7.55 4.24
N GLY A 384 -9.30 -7.71 3.70
CA GLY A 384 -10.45 -8.23 4.47
C GLY A 384 -10.25 -9.66 4.96
N SER A 385 -9.49 -10.48 4.24
CA SER A 385 -9.13 -11.84 4.71
C SER A 385 -8.26 -11.79 5.97
N TYR A 386 -7.38 -10.79 6.10
CA TYR A 386 -6.60 -10.57 7.33
C TYR A 386 -7.49 -10.21 8.52
N GLY A 387 -8.59 -9.48 8.27
CA GLY A 387 -9.61 -9.22 9.28
C GLY A 387 -10.31 -10.49 9.75
N VAL A 388 -10.75 -11.35 8.81
CA VAL A 388 -11.33 -12.67 9.10
C VAL A 388 -10.36 -13.54 9.90
N GLU A 389 -9.12 -13.65 9.46
CA GLU A 389 -8.09 -14.40 10.16
C GLU A 389 -7.87 -13.88 11.59
N SER A 390 -7.95 -12.56 11.80
CA SER A 390 -7.81 -11.99 13.12
C SER A 390 -8.95 -12.38 14.08
N ILE A 391 -10.13 -12.69 13.55
CA ILE A 391 -11.29 -13.22 14.29
C ILE A 391 -11.08 -14.70 14.61
N LEU A 392 -10.63 -15.49 13.62
CA LEU A 392 -10.40 -16.93 13.78
C LEU A 392 -9.41 -17.29 14.91
N ASN A 393 -8.53 -16.35 15.25
CA ASN A 393 -7.60 -16.46 16.36
C ASN A 393 -8.18 -15.99 17.73
N SER A 394 -9.50 -15.78 17.84
CA SER A 394 -10.18 -15.32 19.06
C SER A 394 -10.62 -16.48 19.94
N ILE A 395 -10.58 -16.28 21.26
CA ILE A 395 -11.11 -17.23 22.25
C ILE A 395 -12.64 -17.43 22.13
N SER A 396 -13.36 -16.43 21.60
CA SER A 396 -14.83 -16.47 21.45
C SER A 396 -15.32 -17.69 20.66
N LEU A 397 -14.49 -18.18 19.72
CA LEU A 397 -14.82 -19.33 18.86
C LEU A 397 -14.65 -20.69 19.54
N VAL A 398 -14.05 -20.75 20.74
CA VAL A 398 -13.83 -22.03 21.44
C VAL A 398 -15.13 -22.54 22.07
N ASN A 399 -15.99 -21.65 22.53
CA ASN A 399 -17.24 -22.03 23.19
C ASN A 399 -18.41 -22.12 22.20
N GLU A 400 -18.50 -21.15 21.30
CA GLU A 400 -19.58 -21.04 20.31
C GLU A 400 -18.96 -20.88 18.92
N PRO A 401 -18.62 -21.99 18.24
CA PRO A 401 -17.95 -21.95 16.95
C PRO A 401 -18.88 -21.40 15.86
N ILE A 402 -18.27 -20.78 14.86
CA ILE A 402 -18.93 -20.41 13.59
C ILE A 402 -18.97 -21.61 12.64
N ASP A 403 -19.83 -21.55 11.63
CA ASP A 403 -20.06 -22.63 10.68
C ASP A 403 -19.05 -22.65 9.53
N GLY A 404 -18.40 -21.52 9.26
CA GLY A 404 -17.28 -21.48 8.32
C GLY A 404 -16.72 -20.10 8.03
N ALA A 405 -15.59 -20.08 7.32
CA ALA A 405 -14.95 -18.85 6.86
C ALA A 405 -14.40 -19.02 5.45
N PHE A 406 -14.66 -18.04 4.58
CA PHE A 406 -14.11 -17.97 3.23
C PHE A 406 -13.16 -16.77 3.08
N MET A 407 -11.89 -17.05 2.83
CA MET A 407 -10.82 -16.07 2.67
C MET A 407 -10.27 -16.14 1.24
N SER A 408 -10.41 -15.05 0.48
CA SER A 408 -9.96 -14.98 -0.92
C SER A 408 -8.79 -14.01 -1.08
N GLY A 409 -7.76 -14.44 -1.80
CA GLY A 409 -6.56 -13.65 -2.11
C GLY A 409 -5.81 -13.10 -0.88
N PRO A 410 -5.48 -13.93 0.13
CA PRO A 410 -4.77 -13.47 1.32
C PRO A 410 -3.41 -12.83 0.96
N PRO A 411 -3.13 -11.57 1.37
CA PRO A 411 -1.84 -10.94 1.19
C PRO A 411 -0.76 -11.50 2.14
N PHE A 412 0.49 -11.09 1.94
CA PHE A 412 1.65 -11.45 2.78
C PHE A 412 1.50 -11.07 4.28
N VAL A 413 0.48 -10.27 4.63
CA VAL A 413 0.22 -9.87 6.02
C VAL A 413 -0.63 -10.89 6.78
N ASN A 414 -1.08 -11.98 6.14
CA ASN A 414 -1.84 -13.08 6.74
C ASN A 414 -0.90 -14.17 7.31
N PRO A 415 -0.74 -14.28 8.64
CA PRO A 415 0.10 -15.31 9.25
C PRO A 415 -0.23 -16.75 8.84
N LEU A 416 -1.50 -17.16 8.88
CA LEU A 416 -1.97 -18.50 8.55
C LEU A 416 -1.65 -18.85 7.10
N HIS A 417 -1.83 -17.91 6.19
CA HIS A 417 -1.48 -18.12 4.79
C HIS A 417 0.03 -18.36 4.62
N ASN A 418 0.85 -17.56 5.29
CA ASN A 418 2.31 -17.70 5.26
C ASN A 418 2.79 -19.02 5.90
N GLU A 419 2.05 -19.55 6.88
CA GLU A 419 2.35 -20.85 7.50
C GLU A 419 1.99 -22.02 6.57
N ILE A 420 0.91 -21.90 5.81
CA ILE A 420 0.46 -22.95 4.87
C ILE A 420 1.32 -22.98 3.59
N GLU A 421 1.77 -21.83 3.10
CA GLU A 421 2.66 -21.75 1.92
C GLU A 421 4.15 -21.99 2.24
N GLY A 422 4.51 -22.02 3.52
CA GLY A 422 5.89 -22.02 4.04
C GLY A 422 6.67 -23.33 3.93
#